data_AF-A0A6A2HXA1-F1
#
_entry.id   AF-A0A6A2HXA1-F1
#
_cell.length_a   1.000
_cell.length_b   1.000
_cell.length_c   1.000
_cell.angle_alpha   90.00
_cell.angle_beta   90.00
_cell.angle_gamma   90.00
#
_symmetry.space_group_name_H-M   'P 1'
#
loop_
_entity.id
_entity.type
_entity.pdbx_description
1 polymer ?
#
loop_
_entity_poly.entity_id
_entity_poly.type
_entity_poly.pdbx_seq_one_letter_code
_entity_poly.pdbx_strand_id
1 'polypeptide(L)'
;MKLRTIVKIAITSSVVLLCSGFALYSFFRLSAAEDQKDFDLYTLVPSSVSAVFATEDVAEFVMEVDELTCSRDHQYLYVSKLFSYLKQYLYSLLEDAPHGLSRQMNQMLISFHEPDNDRNQVLYCRLGNGDRALIDRFVQKYVSSGYPPKTFDYKGEDIIIYPMADGDFLACYLTEDFLVLSCQKKLIEEVIDIRKTGKSLAADSAFKEVRAPKKSPTVATVYTRLAGMMGWTEFDMKLKDDFIYFSGVSHYVDTCFNFINVIRQQESVKGFPGETLPSTAFYFSKQGITDWASLLSYGGTQEYATAGRTSEVLNRDRELSRYLAENTGQDLVACLFQREDSLMGPAAVLSLSVMDVAEAERMLRSWVNTAPAEEGTGRNSRITFCYTPSKAYPVYRLPQTTLFTQLTSFVEPSLHVFATFYGGRLLLAPDEDSLSRYIRQLDNDEVLDGALAYRAGTDGLSDSYHFMMMADFGHVLEQSGHQVHYVPEFFLRNSEFFRNFILFAQFTCADGMVYPNIVLKYKSE
;
A
#
# COMPACT_ATOMS: atom_id res chain seq x y z
N MET A 1 24.49 -39.20 60.64
CA MET A 1 24.42 -38.67 59.27
C MET A 1 25.85 -38.36 58.82
N LYS A 2 26.35 -38.92 57.70
CA LYS A 2 27.78 -38.82 57.33
C LYS A 2 28.13 -37.37 56.96
N LEU A 3 29.27 -36.84 57.43
CA LEU A 3 29.77 -35.47 57.19
C LEU A 3 29.69 -35.05 55.71
N ARG A 4 29.90 -36.03 54.82
CA ARG A 4 29.82 -35.91 53.35
C ARG A 4 28.42 -35.50 52.84
N THR A 5 27.36 -35.88 53.56
CA THR A 5 25.97 -35.54 53.21
C THR A 5 25.64 -34.10 53.62
N ILE A 6 26.14 -33.63 54.76
CA ILE A 6 25.94 -32.25 55.24
C ILE A 6 26.66 -31.25 54.33
N VAL A 7 27.90 -31.55 53.91
CA VAL A 7 28.65 -30.71 52.97
C VAL A 7 27.96 -30.63 51.60
N LYS A 8 27.42 -31.76 51.09
CA LYS A 8 26.65 -31.75 49.84
C LYS A 8 25.42 -30.86 49.94
N ILE A 9 24.63 -30.99 51.01
CA ILE A 9 23.43 -30.17 51.23
C ILE A 9 23.79 -28.69 51.31
N ALA A 10 24.83 -28.33 52.07
CA ALA A 10 25.29 -26.95 52.20
C ALA A 10 25.72 -26.34 50.86
N ILE A 11 26.47 -27.08 50.02
CA ILE A 11 26.88 -26.60 48.70
C ILE A 11 25.66 -26.43 47.78
N THR A 12 24.74 -27.40 47.74
CA THR A 12 23.53 -27.26 46.92
C THR A 12 22.64 -26.12 47.39
N SER A 13 22.48 -25.91 48.71
CA SER A 13 21.70 -24.80 49.24
C SER A 13 22.34 -23.44 48.93
N SER A 14 23.68 -23.32 48.98
CA SER A 14 24.38 -22.10 48.60
C SER A 14 24.24 -21.77 47.12
N VAL A 15 24.31 -22.77 46.23
CA VAL A 15 24.11 -22.57 44.79
C VAL A 15 22.67 -22.14 44.50
N VAL A 16 21.68 -22.79 45.11
CA VAL A 16 20.26 -22.43 44.93
C VAL A 16 19.98 -21.02 45.47
N LEU A 17 20.54 -20.63 46.61
CA LEU A 17 20.42 -19.28 47.15
C LEU A 17 21.07 -18.23 46.25
N LEU A 18 22.22 -18.55 45.63
CA LEU A 18 22.93 -17.65 44.73
C LEU A 18 22.18 -17.48 43.40
N CYS A 19 21.62 -18.56 42.85
CA CYS A 19 20.74 -18.51 41.68
C CYS A 19 19.43 -17.76 41.97
N SER A 20 18.83 -17.98 43.14
CA SER A 20 17.60 -17.28 43.54
C SER A 20 17.86 -15.80 43.79
N GLY A 21 18.99 -15.46 44.42
CA GLY A 21 19.44 -14.08 44.62
C GLY A 21 19.75 -13.36 43.32
N PHE A 22 20.36 -14.05 42.34
CA PHE A 22 20.59 -13.50 41.00
C PHE A 22 19.29 -13.32 40.23
N ALA A 23 18.36 -14.28 40.29
CA ALA A 23 17.04 -14.15 39.67
C ALA A 23 16.23 -12.99 40.27
N LEU A 24 16.22 -12.85 41.60
CA LEU A 24 15.59 -11.73 42.29
C LEU A 24 16.26 -10.40 41.96
N TYR A 25 17.59 -10.34 41.95
CA TYR A 25 18.33 -9.14 41.59
C TYR A 25 18.06 -8.71 40.14
N SER A 26 18.10 -9.66 39.19
CA SER A 26 17.76 -9.39 37.79
C SER A 26 16.29 -8.98 37.63
N PHE A 27 15.36 -9.61 38.37
CA PHE A 27 13.96 -9.21 38.36
C PHE A 27 13.75 -7.81 38.93
N PHE A 28 14.37 -7.46 40.07
CA PHE A 28 14.31 -6.10 40.61
C PHE A 28 15.00 -5.07 39.72
N ARG A 29 16.05 -5.43 38.98
CA ARG A 29 16.68 -4.52 38.01
C ARG A 29 15.81 -4.34 36.75
N LEU A 30 15.08 -5.37 36.34
CA LEU A 30 14.06 -5.31 35.28
C LEU A 30 12.86 -4.46 35.73
N SER A 31 12.37 -4.64 36.97
CA SER A 31 11.26 -3.84 37.52
C SER A 31 11.65 -2.41 37.88
N ALA A 32 12.88 -2.16 38.33
CA ALA A 32 13.37 -0.79 38.56
C ALA A 32 13.63 -0.03 37.24
N ALA A 33 13.69 -0.73 36.11
CA ALA A 33 13.69 -0.12 34.79
C ALA A 33 12.27 0.25 34.30
N GLU A 34 11.20 -0.13 35.01
CA GLU A 34 9.80 0.21 34.67
C GLU A 34 9.39 1.63 35.12
N ASP A 35 10.15 2.30 35.99
CA ASP A 35 9.80 3.63 36.53
C ASP A 35 10.33 4.83 35.71
N GLN A 36 10.93 4.60 34.53
CA GLN A 36 11.42 5.67 33.68
C GLN A 36 10.30 6.15 32.75
N LYS A 37 9.90 7.43 32.88
CA LYS A 37 8.86 8.08 32.08
C LYS A 37 8.93 7.67 30.61
N ASP A 38 7.82 7.13 30.11
CA ASP A 38 7.68 6.73 28.72
C ASP A 38 7.70 7.98 27.82
N PHE A 39 8.84 8.28 27.17
CA PHE A 39 8.92 9.40 26.24
C PHE A 39 8.23 9.05 24.93
N ASP A 40 7.13 9.75 24.63
CA ASP A 40 6.35 9.52 23.41
C ASP A 40 7.03 10.18 22.19
N LEU A 41 7.70 9.40 21.34
CA LEU A 41 8.41 9.88 20.15
C LEU A 41 7.51 10.66 19.17
N TYR A 42 6.21 10.37 19.14
CA TYR A 42 5.26 11.07 18.27
C TYR A 42 5.07 12.54 18.65
N THR A 43 5.51 12.94 19.86
CA THR A 43 5.54 14.36 20.27
C THR A 43 6.62 15.17 19.55
N LEU A 44 7.56 14.51 18.87
CA LEU A 44 8.63 15.11 18.07
C LEU A 44 8.31 15.18 16.57
N VAL A 45 7.30 14.44 16.12
CA VAL A 45 6.95 14.32 14.70
C VAL A 45 5.98 15.45 14.33
N PRO A 46 6.19 16.21 13.24
CA PRO A 46 5.23 17.22 12.81
C PRO A 46 3.95 16.59 12.25
N SER A 47 2.81 17.27 12.36
CA SER A 47 1.53 16.78 11.83
C SER A 47 1.41 16.82 10.30
N SER A 48 2.36 17.48 9.63
CA SER A 48 2.44 17.63 8.18
C SER A 48 3.15 16.47 7.46
N VAL A 49 3.65 15.47 8.20
CA VAL A 49 4.32 14.31 7.61
C VAL A 49 3.39 13.52 6.68
N SER A 50 3.98 12.95 5.62
CA SER A 50 3.25 12.14 4.63
C SER A 50 3.05 10.70 5.13
N ALA A 51 4.03 10.15 5.85
CA ALA A 51 3.97 8.83 6.45
C ALA A 51 4.89 8.70 7.68
N VAL A 52 4.58 7.72 8.51
CA VAL A 52 5.37 7.33 9.69
C VAL A 52 5.50 5.81 9.73
N PHE A 53 6.72 5.31 9.66
CA PHE A 53 7.08 3.93 9.96
C PHE A 53 7.45 3.83 11.44
N ALA A 54 6.95 2.83 12.15
CA ALA A 54 7.29 2.56 13.54
C ALA A 54 7.57 1.07 13.73
N THR A 55 8.59 0.75 14.52
CA THR A 55 8.91 -0.62 14.94
C THR A 55 9.22 -0.61 16.43
N GLU A 56 8.77 -1.65 17.13
CA GLU A 56 9.14 -1.87 18.53
C GLU A 56 10.40 -2.73 18.68
N ASP A 57 10.84 -3.37 17.59
CA ASP A 57 12.01 -4.23 17.52
C ASP A 57 12.74 -4.06 16.18
N VAL A 58 13.61 -3.06 16.10
CA VAL A 58 14.38 -2.80 14.87
C VAL A 58 15.30 -3.96 14.49
N ALA A 59 15.81 -4.71 15.48
CA ALA A 59 16.71 -5.83 15.22
C ALA A 59 15.96 -6.98 14.54
N GLU A 60 14.79 -7.35 15.06
CA GLU A 60 13.91 -8.33 14.43
C GLU A 60 13.46 -7.85 13.05
N PHE A 61 13.06 -6.59 12.90
CA PHE A 61 12.65 -6.04 11.60
C PHE A 61 13.75 -6.14 10.53
N VAL A 62 14.98 -5.72 10.85
CA VAL A 62 16.09 -5.78 9.88
C VAL A 62 16.44 -7.23 9.53
N MET A 63 16.37 -8.15 10.50
CA MET A 63 16.56 -9.57 10.25
C MET A 63 15.50 -10.13 9.29
N GLU A 64 14.21 -9.82 9.51
CA GLU A 64 13.15 -10.24 8.59
C GLU A 64 13.31 -9.64 7.18
N VAL A 65 13.73 -8.38 7.08
CA VAL A 65 14.05 -7.76 5.79
C VAL A 65 15.19 -8.50 5.08
N ASP A 66 16.21 -8.95 5.80
CA ASP A 66 17.33 -9.71 5.23
C ASP A 66 16.92 -11.12 4.78
N GLU A 67 15.88 -11.70 5.39
CA GLU A 67 15.38 -13.03 5.04
C GLU A 67 14.46 -13.05 3.81
N LEU A 68 13.89 -11.90 3.40
CA LEU A 68 13.07 -11.78 2.19
C LEU A 68 13.83 -12.25 0.94
N THR A 69 13.13 -12.94 0.05
CA THR A 69 13.69 -13.43 -1.22
C THR A 69 14.25 -12.29 -2.07
N CYS A 70 13.55 -11.15 -2.16
CA CYS A 70 14.05 -10.00 -2.90
C CYS A 70 15.39 -9.47 -2.36
N SER A 71 15.58 -9.48 -1.03
CA SER A 71 16.86 -9.10 -0.41
C SER A 71 17.97 -10.08 -0.73
N ARG A 72 17.67 -11.39 -0.74
CA ARG A 72 18.61 -12.45 -1.14
C ARG A 72 19.02 -12.34 -2.60
N ASP A 73 18.11 -11.88 -3.46
CA ASP A 73 18.34 -11.59 -4.87
C ASP A 73 18.97 -10.20 -5.10
N HIS A 74 19.41 -9.54 -4.02
CA HIS A 74 20.07 -8.23 -4.02
C HIS A 74 19.19 -7.11 -4.61
N GLN A 75 17.87 -7.29 -4.59
CA GLN A 75 16.87 -6.29 -4.93
C GLN A 75 16.44 -5.58 -3.64
N TYR A 76 16.92 -4.35 -3.45
CA TYR A 76 16.65 -3.56 -2.25
C TYR A 76 15.82 -2.32 -2.58
N LEU A 77 14.92 -1.96 -1.66
CA LEU A 77 14.16 -0.72 -1.73
C LEU A 77 14.96 0.42 -1.07
N TYR A 78 15.43 1.37 -1.87
CA TYR A 78 16.23 2.52 -1.41
C TYR A 78 15.38 3.78 -1.15
N VAL A 79 14.16 3.61 -0.66
CA VAL A 79 13.27 4.73 -0.32
C VAL A 79 13.80 5.55 0.85
N SER A 80 14.70 5.01 1.66
CA SER A 80 15.22 5.66 2.85
C SER A 80 16.73 5.53 2.96
N LYS A 81 17.44 6.65 2.78
CA LYS A 81 18.88 6.71 3.03
C LYS A 81 19.18 6.46 4.52
N LEU A 82 18.32 6.96 5.42
CA LEU A 82 18.44 6.72 6.86
C LEU A 82 18.31 5.24 7.21
N PHE A 83 17.32 4.56 6.64
CA PHE A 83 17.15 3.11 6.84
C PHE A 83 18.32 2.32 6.25
N SER A 84 18.86 2.75 5.10
CA SER A 84 20.05 2.14 4.51
C SER A 84 21.26 2.23 5.45
N TYR A 85 21.51 3.40 6.05
CA TYR A 85 22.56 3.56 7.06
C TYR A 85 22.26 2.73 8.31
N LEU A 86 21.02 2.74 8.79
CA LEU A 86 20.61 1.94 9.94
C LEU A 86 20.92 0.47 9.70
N LYS A 87 20.44 -0.12 8.59
CA LYS A 87 20.73 -1.50 8.21
C LYS A 87 22.22 -1.79 8.12
N GLN A 88 23.00 -0.90 7.50
CA GLN A 88 24.45 -1.04 7.36
C GLN A 88 25.18 -1.07 8.71
N TYR A 89 24.77 -0.21 9.65
CA TYR A 89 25.48 -0.02 10.92
C TYR A 89 24.86 -0.77 12.10
N LEU A 90 23.65 -1.32 11.98
CA LEU A 90 22.94 -1.98 13.07
C LEU A 90 23.72 -3.17 13.63
N TYR A 91 24.26 -4.04 12.78
CA TYR A 91 25.05 -5.18 13.24
C TYR A 91 26.33 -4.74 13.96
N SER A 92 27.00 -3.68 13.49
CA SER A 92 28.16 -3.08 14.19
C SER A 92 27.77 -2.51 15.56
N LEU A 93 26.59 -1.89 15.63
CA LEU A 93 26.04 -1.35 16.88
C LEU A 93 25.70 -2.47 17.87
N LEU A 94 25.14 -3.59 17.37
CA LEU A 94 24.82 -4.79 18.16
C LEU A 94 26.09 -5.50 18.66
N GLU A 95 27.17 -5.54 17.88
CA GLU A 95 28.45 -6.09 18.33
C GLU A 95 29.04 -5.34 19.53
N ASP A 96 28.85 -4.01 19.57
CA ASP A 96 29.29 -3.15 20.69
C ASP A 96 28.29 -3.13 21.87
N ALA A 97 27.18 -3.87 21.74
CA ALA A 97 26.12 -4.01 22.72
C ALA A 97 26.09 -5.46 23.27
N PRO A 98 26.82 -5.79 24.35
CA PRO A 98 26.96 -7.17 24.85
C PRO A 98 25.65 -7.85 25.27
N HIS A 99 24.56 -7.09 25.39
CA HIS A 99 23.21 -7.57 25.71
C HIS A 99 22.17 -7.18 24.66
N GLY A 100 22.60 -6.79 23.45
CA GLY A 100 21.74 -6.19 22.43
C GLY A 100 21.36 -4.73 22.74
N LEU A 101 20.53 -4.14 21.89
CA LEU A 101 19.97 -2.81 22.13
C LEU A 101 19.08 -2.83 23.38
N SER A 102 19.00 -1.70 24.08
CA SER A 102 18.00 -1.55 25.14
C SER A 102 16.59 -1.67 24.55
N ARG A 103 15.61 -2.05 25.37
CA ARG A 103 14.20 -2.10 24.94
C ARG A 103 13.74 -0.75 24.38
N GLN A 104 14.20 0.36 24.95
CA GLN A 104 13.88 1.70 24.50
C GLN A 104 14.50 2.00 23.13
N MET A 105 15.79 1.70 22.94
CA MET A 105 16.48 1.96 21.69
C MET A 105 16.05 1.03 20.56
N ASN A 106 15.51 -0.14 20.88
CA ASN A 106 14.91 -1.04 19.91
C ASN A 106 13.61 -0.48 19.31
N GLN A 107 12.95 0.45 20.01
CA GLN A 107 11.80 1.20 19.51
C GLN A 107 12.27 2.36 18.64
N MET A 108 11.89 2.33 17.37
CA MET A 108 12.29 3.33 16.39
C MET A 108 11.11 3.82 15.57
N LEU A 109 11.20 5.08 15.14
CA LEU A 109 10.24 5.72 14.27
C LEU A 109 10.98 6.40 13.11
N ILE A 110 10.49 6.26 11.89
CA ILE A 110 10.96 7.02 10.72
C ILE A 110 9.79 7.79 10.15
N SER A 111 9.91 9.11 10.09
CA SER A 111 8.93 9.98 9.42
C SER A 111 9.40 10.38 8.04
N PHE A 112 8.46 10.50 7.10
CA PHE A 112 8.68 10.89 5.70
C PHE A 112 8.02 12.25 5.44
N HIS A 113 8.74 13.16 4.77
CA HIS A 113 8.36 14.56 4.61
C HIS A 113 8.38 14.99 3.14
N GLU A 114 7.52 15.95 2.79
CA GLU A 114 7.51 16.56 1.46
C GLU A 114 8.67 17.55 1.25
N PRO A 115 9.21 17.67 0.02
CA PRO A 115 8.94 16.81 -1.14
C PRO A 115 9.49 15.39 -0.93
N ASP A 116 8.71 14.38 -1.31
CA ASP A 116 9.10 12.97 -1.19
C ASP A 116 10.43 12.66 -1.91
N ASN A 117 11.46 12.32 -1.12
CA ASN A 117 12.75 11.83 -1.59
C ASN A 117 13.46 11.01 -0.50
N ASP A 118 14.55 10.35 -0.90
CA ASP A 118 15.35 9.44 -0.07
C ASP A 118 16.06 10.10 1.12
N ARG A 119 16.16 11.44 1.15
CA ARG A 119 16.81 12.23 2.21
C ARG A 119 15.84 12.96 3.13
N ASN A 120 14.60 13.20 2.71
CA ASN A 120 13.61 13.98 3.46
C ASN A 120 12.91 13.15 4.52
N GLN A 121 13.72 12.61 5.43
CA GLN A 121 13.27 11.71 6.47
C GLN A 121 13.94 12.05 7.79
N VAL A 122 13.30 11.61 8.86
CA VAL A 122 13.83 11.74 10.21
C VAL A 122 13.65 10.42 10.92
N LEU A 123 14.75 9.88 11.43
CA LEU A 123 14.81 8.70 12.29
C LEU A 123 14.79 9.19 13.75
N TYR A 124 13.91 8.60 14.56
CA TYR A 124 13.78 8.87 15.97
C TYR A 124 14.00 7.56 16.71
N CYS A 125 14.91 7.56 17.67
CA CYS A 125 15.15 6.44 18.57
C CYS A 125 14.92 6.92 19.98
N ARG A 126 14.25 6.11 20.78
CA ARG A 126 14.12 6.39 22.20
C ARG A 126 15.36 5.91 22.94
N LEU A 127 15.75 6.62 24.00
CA LEU A 127 16.92 6.26 24.79
C LEU A 127 16.49 5.82 26.19
N GLY A 128 17.10 4.74 26.65
CA GLY A 128 17.07 4.26 28.01
C GLY A 128 18.43 4.41 28.69
N ASN A 129 18.51 3.89 29.92
CA ASN A 129 19.73 3.97 30.72
C ASN A 129 20.91 3.25 30.04
N GLY A 130 21.96 4.02 29.71
CA GLY A 130 23.21 3.51 29.15
C GLY A 130 23.32 3.61 27.63
N ASP A 131 22.23 3.93 26.92
CA ASP A 131 22.24 4.04 25.45
C ASP A 131 23.08 5.21 24.97
N ARG A 132 23.06 6.33 25.71
CA ARG A 132 23.92 7.48 25.41
C ARG A 132 25.40 7.10 25.37
N ALA A 133 25.86 6.33 26.37
CA ALA A 133 27.25 5.87 26.42
C ALA A 133 27.57 4.87 25.30
N LEU A 134 26.59 4.08 24.86
CA LEU A 134 26.74 3.18 23.71
C LEU A 134 26.88 3.96 22.40
N ILE A 135 26.05 4.98 22.19
CA ILE A 135 26.15 5.89 21.05
C ILE A 135 27.49 6.62 21.03
N ASP A 136 27.92 7.18 22.17
CA ASP A 136 29.20 7.90 22.24
C ASP A 136 30.39 6.97 21.90
N ARG A 137 30.37 5.71 22.37
CA ARG A 137 31.39 4.70 21.98
C ARG A 137 31.33 4.37 20.49
N PHE A 138 30.15 4.19 19.94
CA PHE A 138 29.96 3.91 18.52
C PHE A 138 30.50 5.05 17.65
N VAL A 139 30.17 6.30 17.98
CA VAL A 139 30.67 7.50 17.28
C VAL A 139 32.21 7.59 17.38
N GLN A 140 32.78 7.33 18.56
CA GLN A 140 34.23 7.32 18.75
C GLN A 140 34.93 6.24 17.90
N LYS A 141 34.32 5.06 17.77
CA LYS A 141 34.92 3.92 17.08
C LYS A 141 34.75 3.96 15.55
N TYR A 142 33.58 4.39 15.06
CA TYR A 142 33.20 4.23 13.65
C TYR A 142 33.02 5.53 12.88
N VAL A 143 32.72 6.65 13.55
CA VAL A 143 32.47 7.95 12.90
C VAL A 143 33.69 8.86 12.96
N SER A 144 34.68 8.52 13.80
CA SER A 144 35.92 9.28 13.97
C SER A 144 36.93 9.08 12.83
N SER A 145 36.51 9.32 11.59
CA SER A 145 37.36 9.30 10.40
C SER A 145 37.47 10.68 9.74
N GLY A 146 38.70 11.14 9.48
CA GLY A 146 39.07 12.23 8.56
C GLY A 146 38.66 13.67 8.93
N TYR A 147 37.40 13.89 9.31
CA TYR A 147 36.80 15.20 9.53
C TYR A 147 36.05 15.25 10.87
N PRO A 148 36.33 16.22 11.75
CA PRO A 148 35.65 16.32 13.03
C PRO A 148 34.18 16.73 12.86
N PRO A 149 33.27 16.20 13.71
CA PRO A 149 31.88 16.65 13.71
C PRO A 149 31.78 18.13 14.08
N LYS A 150 30.73 18.79 13.59
CA LYS A 150 30.47 20.22 13.86
C LYS A 150 29.19 20.39 14.68
N THR A 151 29.26 21.17 15.75
CA THR A 151 28.09 21.50 16.58
C THR A 151 27.54 22.87 16.19
N PHE A 152 26.21 22.98 16.10
CA PHE A 152 25.48 24.21 15.84
C PHE A 152 24.43 24.41 16.93
N ASP A 153 24.36 25.61 17.51
CA ASP A 153 23.23 25.99 18.36
C ASP A 153 22.02 26.36 17.49
N TYR A 154 20.86 25.81 17.81
CA TYR A 154 19.58 26.23 17.28
C TYR A 154 18.57 26.42 18.42
N LYS A 155 18.25 27.68 18.71
CA LYS A 155 17.32 28.07 19.78
C LYS A 155 17.74 27.52 21.15
N GLY A 156 19.03 27.39 21.45
CA GLY A 156 19.53 26.84 22.71
C GLY A 156 19.58 25.30 22.78
N GLU A 157 19.44 24.62 21.64
CA GLU A 157 19.62 23.17 21.51
C GLU A 157 20.78 22.88 20.55
N ASP A 158 21.58 21.87 20.85
CA ASP A 158 22.73 21.49 20.01
C ASP A 158 22.32 20.55 18.87
N ILE A 159 22.71 20.89 17.65
CA ILE A 159 22.66 20.02 16.47
C ILE A 159 24.09 19.64 16.07
N ILE A 160 24.40 18.35 16.08
CA ILE A 160 25.71 17.83 15.71
C ILE A 160 25.65 17.29 14.28
N ILE A 161 26.56 17.74 13.41
CA ILE A 161 26.69 17.27 12.03
C ILE A 161 27.87 16.30 11.94
N TYR A 162 27.58 15.05 11.59
CA TYR A 162 28.56 14.00 11.33
C TYR A 162 28.79 13.85 9.83
N PRO A 163 30.02 14.05 9.31
CA PRO A 163 30.33 13.76 7.92
C PRO A 163 30.36 12.24 7.69
N MET A 164 29.78 11.79 6.58
CA MET A 164 29.71 10.37 6.19
C MET A 164 30.77 10.05 5.11
N ALA A 165 31.18 8.79 5.04
CA ALA A 165 32.26 8.35 4.14
C ALA A 165 31.91 8.47 2.64
N ASP A 166 30.62 8.47 2.30
CA ASP A 166 30.10 8.64 0.95
C ASP A 166 29.98 10.12 0.53
N GLY A 167 30.47 11.05 1.36
CA GLY A 167 30.43 12.49 1.10
C GLY A 167 29.14 13.19 1.57
N ASP A 168 28.17 12.43 2.10
CA ASP A 168 26.98 12.98 2.74
C ASP A 168 27.26 13.40 4.19
N PHE A 169 26.23 13.85 4.90
CA PHE A 169 26.28 14.14 6.33
C PHE A 169 25.02 13.64 7.04
N LEU A 170 25.12 13.46 8.35
CA LEU A 170 24.03 13.13 9.24
C LEU A 170 23.91 14.21 10.32
N ALA A 171 22.78 14.90 10.35
CA ALA A 171 22.43 15.82 11.41
C ALA A 171 21.80 15.06 12.57
N CYS A 172 22.27 15.34 13.77
CA CYS A 172 21.93 14.64 15.00
C CYS A 172 21.45 15.63 16.05
N TYR A 173 20.30 15.34 16.64
CA TYR A 173 19.81 15.99 17.85
C TYR A 173 19.62 14.93 18.93
N LEU A 174 20.40 15.04 19.99
CA LEU A 174 20.57 13.98 20.98
C LEU A 174 20.38 14.55 22.38
N THR A 175 19.48 13.93 23.14
CA THR A 175 19.16 14.28 24.53
C THR A 175 19.36 13.06 25.44
N GLU A 176 18.96 13.16 26.70
CA GLU A 176 18.94 11.99 27.61
C GLU A 176 17.81 11.00 27.26
N ASP A 177 16.70 11.49 26.68
CA ASP A 177 15.49 10.69 26.47
C ASP A 177 15.37 10.13 25.04
N PHE A 178 16.02 10.76 24.06
CA PHE A 178 15.87 10.40 22.64
C PHE A 178 17.08 10.82 21.78
N LEU A 179 17.19 10.16 20.63
CA LEU A 179 18.08 10.45 19.52
C LEU A 179 17.24 10.74 18.27
N VAL A 180 17.56 11.82 17.56
CA VAL A 180 16.95 12.17 16.27
C VAL A 180 18.03 12.35 15.21
N LEU A 181 17.87 11.70 14.07
CA LEU A 181 18.83 11.68 12.97
C LEU A 181 18.15 12.06 11.65
N SER A 182 18.82 12.87 10.83
CA SER A 182 18.36 13.19 9.48
C SER A 182 19.53 13.55 8.56
N CYS A 183 19.40 13.21 7.27
CA CYS A 183 20.30 13.74 6.24
C CYS A 183 20.05 15.22 5.94
N GLN A 184 19.03 15.84 6.56
CA GLN A 184 18.64 17.23 6.38
C GLN A 184 18.64 17.97 7.71
N LYS A 185 19.59 18.90 7.89
CA LYS A 185 19.67 19.75 9.10
C LYS A 185 18.35 20.48 9.38
N LYS A 186 17.68 20.97 8.33
CA LYS A 186 16.40 21.69 8.44
C LYS A 186 15.31 20.85 9.12
N LEU A 187 15.27 19.54 8.87
CA LEU A 187 14.28 18.67 9.51
C LEU A 187 14.56 18.48 11.01
N ILE A 188 15.82 18.52 11.43
CA ILE A 188 16.18 18.53 12.86
C ILE A 188 15.76 19.85 13.53
N GLU A 189 15.96 20.98 12.85
CA GLU A 189 15.47 22.29 13.32
C GLU A 189 13.95 22.29 13.50
N GLU A 190 13.22 21.68 12.56
CA GLU A 190 11.76 21.51 12.65
C GLU A 190 11.36 20.64 13.84
N VAL A 191 12.04 19.51 14.09
CA VAL A 191 11.79 18.69 15.29
C VAL A 191 11.98 19.48 16.59
N ILE A 192 13.02 20.31 16.66
CA ILE A 192 13.25 21.22 17.80
C ILE A 192 12.08 22.20 17.96
N ASP A 193 11.60 22.77 16.86
CA ASP A 193 10.46 23.69 16.86
C ASP A 193 9.15 23.02 17.30
N ILE A 194 8.90 21.79 16.84
CA ILE A 194 7.74 21.00 17.25
C ILE A 194 7.80 20.70 18.75
N ARG A 195 8.96 20.29 19.26
CA ARG A 195 9.14 20.05 20.71
C ARG A 195 8.85 21.30 21.55
N LYS A 196 9.26 22.48 21.09
CA LYS A 196 9.03 23.76 21.81
C LYS A 196 7.60 24.27 21.68
N THR A 197 6.93 24.02 20.54
CA THR A 197 5.58 24.53 20.27
C THR A 197 4.45 23.57 20.68
N GLY A 198 4.74 22.27 20.76
CA GLY A 198 3.77 21.20 21.05
C GLY A 198 2.85 20.82 19.89
N LYS A 199 3.01 21.40 18.69
CA LYS A 199 2.19 21.13 17.49
C LYS A 199 2.58 19.82 16.80
N SER A 200 2.56 18.73 17.55
CA SER A 200 3.05 17.42 17.11
C SER A 200 1.95 16.53 16.50
N LEU A 201 2.37 15.46 15.84
CA LEU A 201 1.50 14.40 15.36
C LEU A 201 0.76 13.71 16.52
N ALA A 202 1.41 13.60 17.70
CA ALA A 202 0.74 13.13 18.91
C ALA A 202 -0.42 14.03 19.36
N ALA A 203 -0.52 15.29 18.89
CA ALA A 203 -1.64 16.17 19.17
C ALA A 203 -2.75 16.13 18.10
N ASP A 204 -2.51 15.50 16.94
CA ASP A 204 -3.48 15.35 15.85
C ASP A 204 -4.61 14.38 16.27
N SER A 205 -5.86 14.86 16.27
CA SER A 205 -7.02 14.08 16.71
C SER A 205 -7.31 12.89 15.80
N ALA A 206 -7.17 13.05 14.48
CA ALA A 206 -7.41 11.98 13.52
C ALA A 206 -6.33 10.90 13.65
N PHE A 207 -5.09 11.30 13.93
CA PHE A 207 -4.00 10.34 14.17
C PHE A 207 -4.18 9.56 15.48
N LYS A 208 -4.64 10.20 16.56
CA LYS A 208 -4.88 9.54 17.85
C LYS A 208 -5.89 8.40 17.78
N GLU A 209 -6.93 8.54 16.95
CA GLU A 209 -7.93 7.50 16.76
C GLU A 209 -7.35 6.27 16.07
N VAL A 210 -6.42 6.50 15.13
CA VAL A 210 -5.75 5.45 14.37
C VAL A 210 -4.66 4.77 15.19
N ARG A 211 -3.92 5.51 16.02
CA ARG A 211 -2.89 4.96 16.93
C ARG A 211 -3.54 4.33 18.18
N ALA A 212 -4.33 3.27 17.99
CA ALA A 212 -4.94 2.53 19.10
C ALA A 212 -3.94 1.53 19.72
N PRO A 213 -4.01 1.24 21.04
CA PRO A 213 -3.15 0.26 21.67
C PRO A 213 -3.36 -1.15 21.08
N LYS A 214 -2.28 -1.80 20.66
CA LYS A 214 -2.34 -3.10 19.98
C LYS A 214 -2.62 -4.24 20.94
N LYS A 215 -3.36 -5.24 20.44
CA LYS A 215 -3.60 -6.53 21.14
C LYS A 215 -2.55 -7.59 20.79
N SER A 216 -1.84 -7.44 19.69
CA SER A 216 -0.84 -8.39 19.19
C SER A 216 0.45 -7.68 18.79
N PRO A 217 1.62 -8.30 19.05
CA PRO A 217 2.90 -7.75 18.59
C PRO A 217 2.98 -7.79 17.06
N THR A 218 3.47 -6.72 16.48
CA THR A 218 3.71 -6.55 15.03
C THR A 218 5.12 -6.04 14.84
N VAL A 219 5.85 -6.61 13.88
CA VAL A 219 7.27 -6.29 13.64
C VAL A 219 7.44 -4.82 13.27
N ALA A 220 6.55 -4.31 12.42
CA ALA A 220 6.50 -2.90 12.08
C ALA A 220 5.08 -2.42 11.75
N THR A 221 4.89 -1.11 11.77
CA THR A 221 3.62 -0.44 11.52
C THR A 221 3.86 0.79 10.69
N VAL A 222 3.08 0.95 9.64
CA VAL A 222 3.11 2.13 8.77
C VAL A 222 1.82 2.90 8.96
N TYR A 223 1.95 4.17 9.33
CA TYR A 223 0.85 5.12 9.31
C TYR A 223 1.02 6.00 8.09
N THR A 224 0.01 6.07 7.24
CA THR A 224 0.09 6.89 6.03
C THR A 224 -1.25 7.56 5.71
N ARG A 225 -1.18 8.64 4.95
CA ARG A 225 -2.31 9.29 4.29
C ARG A 225 -2.17 9.06 2.79
N LEU A 226 -3.22 8.56 2.15
CA LEU A 226 -3.29 8.52 0.69
C LEU A 226 -4.15 9.69 0.25
N ALA A 227 -3.50 10.79 -0.15
CA ALA A 227 -4.18 12.02 -0.57
C ALA A 227 -5.30 11.71 -1.58
N GLY A 228 -6.53 12.17 -1.30
CA GLY A 228 -7.70 11.95 -2.16
C GLY A 228 -8.33 10.55 -2.11
N MET A 229 -7.67 9.55 -1.50
CA MET A 229 -8.20 8.19 -1.37
C MET A 229 -8.56 7.82 0.07
N MET A 230 -7.64 8.03 1.02
CA MET A 230 -7.79 7.63 2.43
C MET A 230 -7.22 8.68 3.40
N GLY A 231 -7.89 8.86 4.54
CA GLY A 231 -7.31 9.57 5.69
C GLY A 231 -6.15 8.80 6.33
N TRP A 232 -5.79 9.17 7.57
CA TRP A 232 -4.82 8.37 8.33
C TRP A 232 -5.29 6.91 8.39
N THR A 233 -4.40 6.02 7.99
CA THR A 233 -4.64 4.59 7.98
C THR A 233 -3.42 3.91 8.57
N GLU A 234 -3.65 3.02 9.53
CA GLU A 234 -2.62 2.14 10.09
C GLU A 234 -2.49 0.91 9.22
N PHE A 235 -1.25 0.45 9.00
CA PHE A 235 -0.93 -0.80 8.34
C PHE A 235 0.09 -1.57 9.16
N ASP A 236 -0.34 -2.72 9.70
CA ASP A 236 0.53 -3.71 10.31
C ASP A 236 1.30 -4.45 9.24
N MET A 237 2.62 -4.41 9.34
CA MET A 237 3.52 -5.00 8.36
C MET A 237 3.99 -6.38 8.84
N LYS A 238 3.97 -7.34 7.92
CA LYS A 238 4.56 -8.67 8.12
C LYS A 238 5.36 -9.06 6.89
N LEU A 239 6.57 -9.55 7.14
CA LEU A 239 7.51 -9.99 6.11
C LEU A 239 7.62 -11.51 6.15
N LYS A 240 7.54 -12.15 4.98
CA LYS A 240 7.73 -13.60 4.91
C LYS A 240 8.04 -14.06 3.49
N ASP A 241 9.20 -14.69 3.31
CA ASP A 241 9.62 -15.31 2.05
C ASP A 241 9.52 -14.32 0.86
N ASP A 242 8.60 -14.56 -0.07
CA ASP A 242 8.34 -13.70 -1.25
C ASP A 242 7.32 -12.59 -0.97
N PHE A 243 6.80 -12.49 0.24
CA PHE A 243 5.61 -11.69 0.53
C PHE A 243 5.85 -10.60 1.56
N ILE A 244 5.32 -9.42 1.23
CA ILE A 244 5.18 -8.28 2.15
C ILE A 244 3.69 -8.05 2.34
N TYR A 245 3.21 -8.25 3.56
CA TYR A 245 1.81 -8.06 3.93
C TYR A 245 1.64 -6.77 4.70
N PHE A 246 0.58 -6.03 4.38
CA PHE A 246 0.09 -4.89 5.14
C PHE A 246 -1.38 -5.12 5.47
N SER A 247 -1.69 -5.26 6.75
CA SER A 247 -3.07 -5.39 7.25
C SER A 247 -3.44 -4.11 7.97
N GLY A 248 -4.46 -3.40 7.48
CA GLY A 248 -4.75 -2.07 7.96
C GLY A 248 -6.14 -1.87 8.50
N VAL A 249 -6.30 -0.74 9.20
CA VAL A 249 -7.58 -0.24 9.70
C VAL A 249 -7.66 1.26 9.42
N SER A 250 -8.75 1.67 8.79
CA SER A 250 -9.07 3.08 8.54
C SER A 250 -10.31 3.46 9.33
N HIS A 251 -10.12 4.33 10.32
CA HIS A 251 -11.16 4.78 11.24
C HIS A 251 -11.90 6.04 10.75
N TYR A 252 -11.31 6.77 9.80
CA TYR A 252 -11.75 8.12 9.48
C TYR A 252 -12.79 8.18 8.36
N VAL A 253 -13.85 8.95 8.63
CA VAL A 253 -14.83 9.40 7.65
C VAL A 253 -14.41 10.81 7.23
N ASP A 254 -13.63 10.93 6.16
CA ASP A 254 -13.44 12.25 5.59
C ASP A 254 -14.77 12.74 5.02
N THR A 255 -15.11 13.99 5.27
CA THR A 255 -16.20 14.70 4.60
C THR A 255 -15.93 14.93 3.12
N CYS A 256 -14.71 14.69 2.65
CA CYS A 256 -14.34 14.75 1.24
C CYS A 256 -14.85 13.50 0.48
N PHE A 257 -15.28 13.68 -0.77
CA PHE A 257 -15.68 12.61 -1.71
C PHE A 257 -14.48 11.73 -2.08
N ASN A 258 -14.05 10.86 -1.16
CA ASN A 258 -12.95 9.92 -1.37
C ASN A 258 -13.48 8.53 -1.76
N PHE A 259 -12.61 7.73 -2.38
CA PHE A 259 -12.90 6.38 -2.83
C PHE A 259 -13.44 5.47 -1.71
N ILE A 260 -12.90 5.63 -0.49
CA ILE A 260 -13.32 4.86 0.68
C ILE A 260 -14.78 5.09 1.05
N ASN A 261 -15.28 6.31 0.92
CA ASN A 261 -16.68 6.61 1.18
C ASN A 261 -17.62 5.96 0.16
N VAL A 262 -17.16 5.76 -1.08
CA VAL A 262 -17.93 5.02 -2.10
C VAL A 262 -18.00 3.55 -1.74
N ILE A 263 -16.85 2.93 -1.43
CA ILE A 263 -16.76 1.51 -1.08
C ILE A 263 -17.66 1.17 0.11
N ARG A 264 -17.71 2.03 1.13
CA ARG A 264 -18.55 1.83 2.33
C ARG A 264 -20.05 1.80 2.05
N GLN A 265 -20.49 2.34 0.92
CA GLN A 265 -21.89 2.34 0.50
C GLN A 265 -22.23 1.16 -0.41
N GLN A 266 -21.23 0.39 -0.84
CA GLN A 266 -21.43 -0.83 -1.61
C GLN A 266 -21.62 -2.03 -0.70
N GLU A 267 -22.33 -3.06 -1.17
CA GLU A 267 -22.30 -4.38 -0.54
C GLU A 267 -21.07 -5.17 -0.99
N SER A 268 -20.62 -6.10 -0.14
CA SER A 268 -19.51 -6.98 -0.48
C SER A 268 -19.89 -7.98 -1.57
N VAL A 269 -18.96 -8.23 -2.49
CA VAL A 269 -19.02 -9.30 -3.49
C VAL A 269 -18.20 -10.50 -3.05
N LYS A 270 -18.54 -11.68 -3.59
CA LYS A 270 -17.84 -12.94 -3.32
C LYS A 270 -17.05 -13.47 -4.52
N GLY A 271 -16.07 -14.32 -4.25
CA GLY A 271 -15.30 -15.04 -5.25
C GLY A 271 -14.27 -14.17 -5.96
N PHE A 272 -13.21 -14.78 -6.43
CA PHE A 272 -12.20 -14.10 -7.23
C PHE A 272 -12.50 -14.22 -8.73
N PRO A 273 -12.21 -13.20 -9.57
CA PRO A 273 -12.61 -13.20 -10.98
C PRO A 273 -11.70 -14.05 -11.89
N GLY A 274 -10.78 -14.86 -11.35
CA GLY A 274 -9.73 -15.55 -12.11
C GLY A 274 -10.22 -16.40 -13.29
N GLU A 275 -11.34 -17.11 -13.15
CA GLU A 275 -11.96 -17.92 -14.22
C GLU A 275 -12.63 -17.06 -15.31
N THR A 276 -12.87 -15.78 -15.02
CA THR A 276 -13.53 -14.83 -15.93
C THR A 276 -12.55 -13.79 -16.48
N LEU A 277 -11.25 -13.96 -16.24
CA LEU A 277 -10.23 -13.04 -16.71
C LEU A 277 -9.27 -13.76 -17.67
N PRO A 278 -8.81 -13.09 -18.74
CA PRO A 278 -7.83 -13.65 -19.65
C PRO A 278 -6.54 -14.01 -18.91
N SER A 279 -5.86 -15.08 -19.31
CA SER A 279 -4.59 -15.53 -18.73
C SER A 279 -3.47 -14.48 -18.84
N THR A 280 -3.55 -13.59 -19.83
CA THR A 280 -2.62 -12.47 -20.03
C THR A 280 -3.01 -11.20 -19.27
N ALA A 281 -4.00 -11.28 -18.36
CA ALA A 281 -4.37 -10.18 -17.49
C ALA A 281 -3.23 -9.84 -16.53
N PHE A 282 -2.78 -8.60 -16.60
CA PHE A 282 -1.75 -8.06 -15.71
C PHE A 282 -2.32 -7.03 -14.73
N TYR A 283 -3.58 -6.62 -14.92
CA TYR A 283 -4.29 -5.77 -13.99
C TYR A 283 -5.78 -6.10 -13.98
N PHE A 284 -6.39 -6.12 -12.80
CA PHE A 284 -7.84 -6.01 -12.67
C PHE A 284 -8.25 -5.27 -11.40
N SER A 285 -9.45 -4.71 -11.42
CA SER A 285 -10.20 -4.35 -10.22
C SER A 285 -11.59 -5.00 -10.24
N LYS A 286 -12.05 -5.48 -9.09
CA LYS A 286 -13.41 -6.00 -8.88
C LYS A 286 -14.05 -5.32 -7.70
N GLN A 287 -15.31 -4.90 -7.83
CA GLN A 287 -16.05 -4.24 -6.77
C GLN A 287 -17.54 -4.52 -6.81
N GLY A 288 -18.20 -4.31 -5.67
CA GLY A 288 -19.66 -4.28 -5.58
C GLY A 288 -20.26 -3.03 -6.22
N ILE A 289 -21.46 -3.18 -6.79
CA ILE A 289 -22.22 -2.10 -7.43
C ILE A 289 -23.68 -2.07 -6.96
N THR A 290 -23.89 -1.83 -5.67
CA THR A 290 -25.24 -1.71 -5.10
C THR A 290 -25.76 -0.27 -5.05
N ASP A 291 -24.86 0.71 -4.93
CA ASP A 291 -25.20 2.13 -5.03
C ASP A 291 -24.50 2.78 -6.22
N TRP A 292 -25.21 2.76 -7.35
CA TRP A 292 -24.80 3.40 -8.60
C TRP A 292 -24.66 4.92 -8.47
N ALA A 293 -25.48 5.58 -7.66
CA ALA A 293 -25.42 7.04 -7.53
C ALA A 293 -24.08 7.46 -6.90
N SER A 294 -23.66 6.75 -5.86
CA SER A 294 -22.40 7.01 -5.19
C SER A 294 -21.19 6.66 -6.05
N LEU A 295 -21.22 5.53 -6.77
CA LEU A 295 -20.17 5.15 -7.71
C LEU A 295 -19.96 6.22 -8.81
N LEU A 296 -21.05 6.66 -9.44
CA LEU A 296 -21.01 7.65 -10.52
C LEU A 296 -20.65 9.05 -10.01
N SER A 297 -21.03 9.40 -8.78
CA SER A 297 -20.63 10.68 -8.19
C SER A 297 -19.11 10.81 -8.08
N TYR A 298 -18.43 9.73 -7.71
CA TYR A 298 -16.97 9.69 -7.60
C TYR A 298 -16.29 9.72 -8.97
N GLY A 299 -16.71 8.85 -9.90
CA GLY A 299 -16.16 8.84 -11.27
C GLY A 299 -16.41 10.16 -12.02
N GLY A 300 -17.54 10.82 -11.74
CA GLY A 300 -17.93 12.09 -12.34
C GLY A 300 -17.04 13.29 -11.96
N THR A 301 -16.46 13.28 -10.76
CA THR A 301 -15.62 14.36 -10.22
C THR A 301 -14.15 14.32 -10.65
N GLN A 302 -13.73 13.23 -11.28
CA GLN A 302 -12.34 13.01 -11.66
C GLN A 302 -11.96 13.89 -12.86
N GLU A 303 -10.85 14.65 -12.74
CA GLU A 303 -10.41 15.62 -13.77
C GLU A 303 -10.28 14.97 -15.16
N TYR A 304 -9.76 13.75 -15.24
CA TYR A 304 -9.59 13.01 -16.50
C TYR A 304 -10.93 12.60 -17.16
N ALA A 305 -11.96 12.34 -16.37
CA ALA A 305 -13.29 12.01 -16.88
C ALA A 305 -14.04 13.24 -17.42
N THR A 306 -13.54 14.45 -17.16
CA THR A 306 -14.16 15.70 -17.63
C THR A 306 -13.71 16.13 -19.03
N ALA A 307 -12.59 15.61 -19.54
CA ALA A 307 -12.06 15.94 -20.86
C ALA A 307 -13.03 15.52 -21.97
N GLY A 308 -13.45 16.46 -22.82
CA GLY A 308 -14.35 16.19 -23.96
C GLY A 308 -15.84 16.08 -23.61
N ARG A 309 -16.27 16.42 -22.38
CA ARG A 309 -17.70 16.43 -22.00
C ARG A 309 -18.46 17.55 -22.72
N THR A 310 -19.20 17.20 -23.77
CA THR A 310 -20.25 18.07 -24.32
C THR A 310 -21.58 17.83 -23.60
N SER A 311 -22.55 18.73 -23.81
CA SER A 311 -23.89 18.58 -23.22
C SER A 311 -24.60 17.30 -23.69
N GLU A 312 -24.31 16.88 -24.92
CA GLU A 312 -24.81 15.67 -25.56
C GLU A 312 -24.22 14.43 -24.89
N VAL A 313 -22.90 14.40 -24.69
CA VAL A 313 -22.20 13.29 -24.00
C VAL A 313 -22.71 13.13 -22.57
N LEU A 314 -22.90 14.24 -21.85
CA LEU A 314 -23.48 14.21 -20.50
C LEU A 314 -24.91 13.64 -20.46
N ASN A 315 -25.74 13.95 -21.46
CA ASN A 315 -27.07 13.37 -21.56
C ASN A 315 -26.99 11.86 -21.84
N ARG A 316 -26.06 11.42 -22.69
CA ARG A 316 -25.81 9.99 -22.96
C ARG A 316 -25.28 9.24 -21.74
N ASP A 317 -24.40 9.85 -20.97
CA ASP A 317 -23.92 9.29 -19.71
C ASP A 317 -25.07 9.08 -18.73
N ARG A 318 -26.02 10.02 -18.62
CA ARG A 318 -27.21 9.83 -17.76
C ARG A 318 -28.14 8.71 -18.24
N GLU A 319 -28.34 8.59 -19.55
CA GLU A 319 -29.15 7.51 -20.13
C GLU A 319 -28.52 6.15 -19.90
N LEU A 320 -27.22 6.01 -20.22
CA LEU A 320 -26.49 4.76 -20.06
C LEU A 320 -26.36 4.40 -18.57
N SER A 321 -26.13 5.36 -17.69
CA SER A 321 -26.11 5.14 -16.24
C SER A 321 -27.41 4.53 -15.73
N ARG A 322 -28.56 5.04 -16.20
CA ARG A 322 -29.87 4.50 -15.83
C ARG A 322 -30.04 3.08 -16.36
N TYR A 323 -29.68 2.85 -17.63
CA TYR A 323 -29.71 1.51 -18.21
C TYR A 323 -28.87 0.52 -17.40
N LEU A 324 -27.63 0.89 -17.04
CA LEU A 324 -26.75 0.04 -16.25
C LEU A 324 -27.34 -0.24 -14.87
N ALA A 325 -27.83 0.79 -14.17
CA ALA A 325 -28.46 0.62 -12.86
C ALA A 325 -29.70 -0.30 -12.87
N GLU A 326 -30.45 -0.33 -13.97
CA GLU A 326 -31.66 -1.16 -14.10
C GLU A 326 -31.37 -2.60 -14.56
N ASN A 327 -30.28 -2.84 -15.28
CA ASN A 327 -30.04 -4.10 -16.00
C ASN A 327 -28.83 -4.91 -15.51
N THR A 328 -27.92 -4.29 -14.75
CA THR A 328 -26.72 -4.97 -14.24
C THR A 328 -26.97 -5.59 -12.87
N GLY A 329 -26.14 -6.57 -12.53
CA GLY A 329 -26.14 -7.26 -11.24
C GLY A 329 -25.36 -6.50 -10.18
N GLN A 330 -24.72 -7.25 -9.28
CA GLN A 330 -24.11 -6.71 -8.06
C GLN A 330 -22.60 -6.48 -8.16
N ASP A 331 -21.94 -6.87 -9.27
CA ASP A 331 -20.50 -6.74 -9.41
C ASP A 331 -20.04 -6.16 -10.75
N LEU A 332 -18.91 -5.45 -10.68
CA LEU A 332 -18.18 -4.89 -11.79
C LEU A 332 -16.73 -5.34 -11.73
N VAL A 333 -16.16 -5.69 -12.88
CA VAL A 333 -14.75 -6.06 -13.04
C VAL A 333 -14.13 -5.26 -14.18
N ALA A 334 -13.11 -4.46 -13.91
CA ALA A 334 -12.29 -3.82 -14.94
C ALA A 334 -10.97 -4.59 -15.11
N CYS A 335 -10.54 -4.84 -16.34
CA CYS A 335 -9.36 -5.64 -16.65
C CYS A 335 -8.51 -4.99 -17.73
N LEU A 336 -7.17 -5.04 -17.55
CA LEU A 336 -6.20 -4.84 -18.62
C LEU A 336 -5.42 -6.14 -18.85
N PHE A 337 -5.23 -6.49 -20.11
CA PHE A 337 -4.54 -7.71 -20.52
C PHE A 337 -3.73 -7.50 -21.80
N GLN A 338 -2.70 -8.32 -21.99
CA GLN A 338 -1.81 -8.16 -23.14
C GLN A 338 -2.48 -8.61 -24.44
N ARG A 339 -2.28 -7.83 -25.50
CA ARG A 339 -2.52 -8.25 -26.87
C ARG A 339 -1.34 -9.11 -27.35
N GLU A 340 -1.61 -10.02 -28.29
CA GLU A 340 -0.56 -10.83 -28.93
C GLU A 340 0.44 -9.95 -29.69
N ASP A 341 -0.05 -8.83 -30.26
CA ASP A 341 0.78 -7.80 -30.86
C ASP A 341 1.09 -6.70 -29.83
N SER A 342 2.29 -6.74 -29.26
CA SER A 342 2.74 -5.79 -28.24
C SER A 342 2.83 -4.34 -28.75
N LEU A 343 2.81 -4.11 -30.07
CA LEU A 343 2.80 -2.76 -30.64
C LEU A 343 1.44 -2.06 -30.54
N MET A 344 0.36 -2.81 -30.30
CA MET A 344 -1.01 -2.26 -30.22
C MET A 344 -1.40 -1.77 -28.82
N GLY A 345 -0.48 -1.81 -27.85
CA GLY A 345 -0.79 -1.53 -26.45
C GLY A 345 -1.71 -2.58 -25.82
N PRO A 346 -2.07 -2.42 -24.54
CA PRO A 346 -2.94 -3.37 -23.87
C PRO A 346 -4.39 -3.34 -24.39
N ALA A 347 -5.11 -4.42 -24.15
CA ALA A 347 -6.55 -4.48 -24.32
C ALA A 347 -7.24 -4.20 -22.98
N ALA A 348 -8.43 -3.61 -23.04
CA ALA A 348 -9.18 -3.16 -21.88
C ALA A 348 -10.63 -3.63 -21.95
N VAL A 349 -11.14 -4.26 -20.89
CA VAL A 349 -12.53 -4.71 -20.80
C VAL A 349 -13.09 -4.37 -19.43
N LEU A 350 -14.31 -3.82 -19.43
CA LEU A 350 -15.17 -3.66 -18.27
C LEU A 350 -16.28 -4.71 -18.36
N SER A 351 -16.44 -5.51 -17.32
CA SER A 351 -17.34 -6.66 -17.29
C SER A 351 -18.32 -6.52 -16.13
N LEU A 352 -19.60 -6.41 -16.43
CA LEU A 352 -20.69 -6.21 -15.48
C LEU A 352 -21.57 -7.46 -15.45
N SER A 353 -21.92 -7.96 -14.27
CA SER A 353 -22.95 -9.01 -14.20
C SER A 353 -24.28 -8.48 -14.74
N VAL A 354 -25.10 -9.36 -15.30
CA VAL A 354 -26.42 -9.03 -15.84
C VAL A 354 -27.45 -9.99 -15.26
N MET A 355 -28.57 -9.46 -14.77
CA MET A 355 -29.62 -10.27 -14.17
C MET A 355 -30.44 -11.04 -15.22
N ASP A 356 -30.84 -10.35 -16.29
CA ASP A 356 -31.55 -10.92 -17.44
C ASP A 356 -30.89 -10.46 -18.74
N VAL A 357 -30.09 -11.36 -19.34
CA VAL A 357 -29.33 -11.06 -20.57
C VAL A 357 -30.25 -10.75 -21.74
N ALA A 358 -31.37 -11.46 -21.86
CA ALA A 358 -32.25 -11.31 -23.01
C ALA A 358 -32.95 -9.94 -22.98
N GLU A 359 -33.43 -9.53 -21.80
CA GLU A 359 -34.07 -8.23 -21.62
C GLU A 359 -33.05 -7.08 -21.73
N ALA A 360 -31.90 -7.22 -21.08
CA ALA A 360 -30.82 -6.23 -21.17
C ALA A 360 -30.36 -6.02 -22.62
N GLU A 361 -30.15 -7.10 -23.38
CA GLU A 361 -29.77 -7.00 -24.80
C GLU A 361 -30.86 -6.34 -25.64
N ARG A 362 -32.13 -6.67 -25.40
CA ARG A 362 -33.28 -6.06 -26.09
C ARG A 362 -33.32 -4.54 -25.84
N MET A 363 -33.14 -4.11 -24.60
CA MET A 363 -33.12 -2.69 -24.20
C MET A 363 -31.92 -1.96 -24.79
N LEU A 364 -30.71 -2.54 -24.71
CA LEU A 364 -29.49 -1.96 -25.28
C LEU A 364 -29.60 -1.78 -26.79
N ARG A 365 -30.07 -2.83 -27.49
CA ARG A 365 -30.30 -2.79 -28.94
C ARG A 365 -31.28 -1.69 -29.33
N SER A 366 -32.36 -1.51 -28.56
CA SER A 366 -33.31 -0.42 -28.77
C SER A 366 -32.63 0.94 -28.61
N TRP A 367 -31.89 1.14 -27.52
CA TRP A 367 -31.19 2.40 -27.24
C TRP A 367 -30.21 2.78 -28.35
N VAL A 368 -29.34 1.83 -28.75
CA VAL A 368 -28.33 2.03 -29.80
C VAL A 368 -28.96 2.39 -31.16
N ASN A 369 -30.09 1.78 -31.50
CA ASN A 369 -30.79 2.07 -32.76
C ASN A 369 -31.52 3.42 -32.76
N THR A 370 -31.95 3.90 -31.59
CA THR A 370 -32.66 5.19 -31.46
C THR A 370 -31.76 6.41 -31.34
N ALA A 371 -30.47 6.23 -31.03
CA ALA A 371 -29.55 7.37 -30.92
C ALA A 371 -29.34 8.07 -32.28
N PRO A 372 -29.20 9.41 -32.32
CA PRO A 372 -28.97 10.17 -33.55
C PRO A 372 -27.62 9.83 -34.17
N ALA A 373 -27.51 9.87 -35.51
CA ALA A 373 -26.24 9.62 -36.20
C ALA A 373 -25.17 10.65 -35.77
N GLU A 374 -23.95 10.19 -35.48
CA GLU A 374 -22.83 11.08 -35.16
C GLU A 374 -22.30 11.72 -36.45
N GLU A 375 -22.11 13.04 -36.46
CA GLU A 375 -21.56 13.77 -37.60
C GLU A 375 -20.21 13.17 -38.04
N GLY A 376 -20.05 12.90 -39.34
CA GLY A 376 -18.81 12.36 -39.91
C GLY A 376 -18.69 10.83 -39.89
N THR A 377 -19.55 10.11 -39.16
CA THR A 377 -19.70 8.65 -39.35
C THR A 377 -20.72 8.39 -40.44
N GLY A 378 -20.31 7.79 -41.56
CA GLY A 378 -21.23 7.37 -42.61
C GLY A 378 -22.32 6.42 -42.10
N ARG A 379 -23.19 5.93 -43.00
CA ARG A 379 -24.21 4.88 -42.72
C ARG A 379 -23.58 3.52 -42.33
N ASN A 380 -22.62 3.48 -41.42
CA ASN A 380 -22.07 2.24 -40.89
C ASN A 380 -23.09 1.64 -39.92
N SER A 381 -23.31 0.33 -40.02
CA SER A 381 -24.14 -0.41 -39.07
C SER A 381 -23.56 -0.23 -37.66
N ARG A 382 -24.40 0.18 -36.69
CA ARG A 382 -24.01 0.24 -35.27
C ARG A 382 -23.90 -1.11 -34.60
N ILE A 383 -24.26 -2.16 -35.33
CA ILE A 383 -24.20 -3.53 -34.88
C ILE A 383 -23.27 -4.27 -35.84
N THR A 384 -22.14 -4.71 -35.30
CA THR A 384 -21.14 -5.56 -35.92
C THR A 384 -21.16 -6.93 -35.21
N PHE A 385 -20.24 -7.82 -35.58
CA PHE A 385 -20.17 -9.15 -34.98
C PHE A 385 -18.71 -9.53 -34.71
N CYS A 386 -18.45 -9.99 -33.50
CA CYS A 386 -17.24 -10.74 -33.15
C CYS A 386 -17.48 -12.22 -33.44
N TYR A 387 -16.52 -12.88 -34.08
CA TYR A 387 -16.61 -14.29 -34.42
C TYR A 387 -15.60 -15.09 -33.60
N THR A 388 -16.11 -16.07 -32.87
CA THR A 388 -15.31 -17.15 -32.28
C THR A 388 -15.50 -18.42 -33.11
N PRO A 389 -14.66 -19.45 -32.94
CA PRO A 389 -14.88 -20.76 -33.57
C PRO A 389 -16.26 -21.35 -33.25
N SER A 390 -16.84 -21.01 -32.09
CA SER A 390 -18.07 -21.59 -31.57
C SER A 390 -19.33 -20.76 -31.91
N LYS A 391 -19.23 -19.43 -31.92
CA LYS A 391 -20.38 -18.52 -31.98
C LYS A 391 -20.03 -17.12 -32.52
N ALA A 392 -21.00 -16.47 -33.16
CA ALA A 392 -20.95 -15.04 -33.45
C ALA A 392 -21.66 -14.23 -32.36
N TYR A 393 -20.97 -13.24 -31.80
CA TYR A 393 -21.47 -12.34 -30.76
C TYR A 393 -21.78 -10.98 -31.37
N PRO A 394 -23.01 -10.45 -31.25
CA PRO A 394 -23.33 -9.09 -31.64
C PRO A 394 -22.47 -8.10 -30.85
N VAL A 395 -21.88 -7.14 -31.56
CA VAL A 395 -21.12 -6.04 -30.96
C VAL A 395 -21.84 -4.75 -31.27
N TYR A 396 -22.14 -3.97 -30.23
CA TYR A 396 -22.90 -2.73 -30.31
C TYR A 396 -21.96 -1.55 -30.14
N ARG A 397 -21.86 -0.69 -31.16
CA ARG A 397 -21.18 0.60 -31.03
C ARG A 397 -22.10 1.57 -30.29
N LEU A 398 -21.72 1.92 -29.06
CA LEU A 398 -22.49 2.83 -28.22
C LEU A 398 -22.31 4.29 -28.70
N PRO A 399 -23.30 5.16 -28.46
CA PRO A 399 -23.10 6.61 -28.55
C PRO A 399 -21.93 7.06 -27.67
N GLN A 400 -21.28 8.15 -28.05
CA GLN A 400 -20.19 8.73 -27.25
C GLN A 400 -20.57 8.91 -25.77
N THR A 401 -19.74 8.35 -24.89
CA THR A 401 -19.95 8.32 -23.43
C THR A 401 -18.61 8.38 -22.72
N THR A 402 -18.59 8.96 -21.52
CA THR A 402 -17.41 8.92 -20.64
C THR A 402 -17.50 7.83 -19.57
N LEU A 403 -18.59 7.05 -19.53
CA LEU A 403 -18.84 6.08 -18.45
C LEU A 403 -17.81 4.95 -18.40
N PHE A 404 -17.26 4.52 -19.52
CA PHE A 404 -16.20 3.50 -19.50
C PHE A 404 -15.02 3.99 -18.65
N THR A 405 -14.50 5.19 -18.95
CA THR A 405 -13.41 5.82 -18.19
C THR A 405 -13.78 6.07 -16.73
N GLN A 406 -15.01 6.53 -16.45
CA GLN A 406 -15.47 6.78 -15.09
C GLN A 406 -15.51 5.50 -14.23
N LEU A 407 -15.92 4.38 -14.83
CA LEU A 407 -16.13 3.11 -14.13
C LEU A 407 -14.87 2.25 -14.02
N THR A 408 -13.94 2.36 -14.99
CA THR A 408 -12.67 1.63 -14.95
C THR A 408 -11.57 2.38 -14.22
N SER A 409 -11.64 3.72 -14.21
CA SER A 409 -10.55 4.59 -13.76
C SER A 409 -9.24 4.34 -14.53
N PHE A 410 -9.35 3.95 -15.80
CA PHE A 410 -8.22 3.91 -16.74
C PHE A 410 -7.88 5.32 -17.22
N VAL A 411 -6.58 5.57 -17.42
CA VAL A 411 -6.07 6.93 -17.67
C VAL A 411 -6.28 7.39 -19.10
N GLU A 412 -6.29 6.47 -20.08
CA GLU A 412 -6.61 6.82 -21.46
C GLU A 412 -8.13 6.99 -21.62
N PRO A 413 -8.64 8.22 -21.81
CA PRO A 413 -10.07 8.44 -21.94
C PRO A 413 -10.52 7.93 -23.30
N SER A 414 -11.52 7.05 -23.33
CA SER A 414 -12.23 6.69 -24.56
C SER A 414 -13.66 7.20 -24.53
N LEU A 415 -14.04 7.96 -25.55
CA LEU A 415 -15.43 8.31 -25.80
C LEU A 415 -16.17 7.22 -26.60
N HIS A 416 -15.43 6.41 -27.36
CA HIS A 416 -15.99 5.34 -28.16
C HIS A 416 -15.99 4.05 -27.34
N VAL A 417 -17.18 3.49 -27.15
CA VAL A 417 -17.36 2.27 -26.36
C VAL A 417 -18.13 1.27 -27.19
N PHE A 418 -17.68 0.03 -27.17
CA PHE A 418 -18.33 -1.11 -27.78
C PHE A 418 -18.85 -2.02 -26.67
N ALA A 419 -20.03 -2.60 -26.90
CA ALA A 419 -20.68 -3.48 -25.94
C ALA A 419 -20.97 -4.85 -26.56
N THR A 420 -20.85 -5.92 -25.76
CA THR A 420 -21.33 -7.25 -26.14
C THR A 420 -21.75 -8.04 -24.92
N PHE A 421 -22.55 -9.09 -25.11
CA PHE A 421 -23.00 -9.97 -24.03
C PHE A 421 -22.30 -11.32 -24.12
N TYR A 422 -21.64 -11.73 -23.03
CA TYR A 422 -20.88 -12.98 -22.95
C TYR A 422 -20.96 -13.55 -21.54
N GLY A 423 -21.20 -14.87 -21.41
CA GLY A 423 -21.15 -15.55 -20.12
C GLY A 423 -22.07 -15.00 -19.02
N GLY A 424 -23.24 -14.44 -19.38
CA GLY A 424 -24.13 -13.79 -18.40
C GLY A 424 -23.71 -12.37 -17.99
N ARG A 425 -22.76 -11.77 -18.71
CA ARG A 425 -22.18 -10.46 -18.41
C ARG A 425 -22.29 -9.52 -19.61
N LEU A 426 -22.36 -8.23 -19.31
CA LEU A 426 -22.21 -7.14 -20.28
C LEU A 426 -20.75 -6.72 -20.28
N LEU A 427 -20.09 -6.89 -21.42
CA LEU A 427 -18.72 -6.47 -21.64
C LEU A 427 -18.73 -5.12 -22.37
N LEU A 428 -17.95 -4.16 -21.87
CA LEU A 428 -17.69 -2.86 -22.49
C LEU A 428 -16.19 -2.72 -22.76
N ALA A 429 -15.81 -2.15 -23.89
CA ALA A 429 -14.41 -1.93 -24.26
C ALA A 429 -14.24 -0.69 -25.15
N PRO A 430 -13.03 -0.10 -25.23
CA PRO A 430 -12.78 1.04 -26.11
C PRO A 430 -12.73 0.66 -27.60
N ASP A 431 -12.55 -0.63 -27.92
CA ASP A 431 -12.44 -1.15 -29.28
C ASP A 431 -12.99 -2.58 -29.42
N GLU A 432 -13.38 -2.97 -30.63
CA GLU A 432 -13.92 -4.32 -30.91
C GLU A 432 -12.87 -5.43 -30.76
N ASP A 433 -11.59 -5.14 -30.99
CA ASP A 433 -10.50 -6.11 -30.89
C ASP A 433 -10.28 -6.55 -29.43
N SER A 434 -10.35 -5.61 -28.47
CA SER A 434 -10.36 -5.91 -27.04
C SER A 434 -11.47 -6.90 -26.65
N LEU A 435 -12.71 -6.70 -27.11
CA LEU A 435 -13.81 -7.64 -26.84
C LEU A 435 -13.57 -9.00 -27.47
N SER A 436 -13.13 -9.02 -28.73
CA SER A 436 -12.90 -10.24 -29.48
C SER A 436 -11.81 -11.11 -28.85
N ARG A 437 -10.71 -10.48 -28.43
CA ARG A 437 -9.59 -11.18 -27.77
C ARG A 437 -9.98 -11.70 -26.39
N TYR A 438 -10.70 -10.90 -25.61
CA TYR A 438 -11.18 -11.31 -24.29
C TYR A 438 -12.04 -12.58 -24.41
N ILE A 439 -13.05 -12.55 -25.28
CA ILE A 439 -13.94 -13.70 -25.51
C ILE A 439 -13.14 -14.91 -26.03
N ARG A 440 -12.21 -14.70 -26.97
CA ARG A 440 -11.40 -15.78 -27.55
C ARG A 440 -10.53 -16.49 -26.50
N GLN A 441 -9.89 -15.75 -25.59
CA GLN A 441 -9.08 -16.38 -24.54
C GLN A 441 -9.97 -17.20 -23.57
N LEU A 442 -11.13 -16.66 -23.18
CA LEU A 442 -12.05 -17.39 -22.30
C LEU A 442 -12.65 -18.64 -22.96
N ASP A 443 -13.04 -18.56 -24.24
CA ASP A 443 -13.51 -19.72 -25.01
C ASP A 443 -12.44 -20.82 -25.16
N ASN A 444 -11.15 -20.45 -25.08
CA ASN A 444 -10.00 -21.36 -25.13
C ASN A 444 -9.56 -21.90 -23.76
N ASP A 445 -10.25 -21.54 -22.66
CA ASP A 445 -9.85 -21.85 -21.28
C ASP A 445 -8.47 -21.24 -20.89
N GLU A 446 -8.06 -20.18 -21.60
CA GLU A 446 -6.86 -19.39 -21.30
C GLU A 446 -7.21 -18.34 -20.23
N VAL A 447 -7.40 -18.80 -19.00
CA VAL A 447 -7.87 -17.96 -17.87
C VAL A 447 -6.79 -17.67 -16.82
N LEU A 448 -6.93 -16.54 -16.12
CA LEU A 448 -5.97 -16.08 -15.09
C LEU A 448 -5.86 -17.06 -13.92
N ASP A 449 -6.92 -17.81 -13.62
CA ASP A 449 -6.89 -18.77 -12.52
C ASP A 449 -5.82 -19.86 -12.69
N GLY A 450 -5.39 -20.16 -13.93
CA GLY A 450 -4.26 -21.05 -14.20
C GLY A 450 -2.90 -20.52 -13.71
N ALA A 451 -2.78 -19.22 -13.42
CA ALA A 451 -1.52 -18.60 -13.02
C ALA A 451 -1.21 -18.86 -11.53
N LEU A 452 -0.13 -19.61 -11.25
CA LEU A 452 0.34 -19.90 -9.89
C LEU A 452 0.61 -18.62 -9.08
N ALA A 453 1.11 -17.57 -9.75
CA ALA A 453 1.41 -16.31 -9.09
C ALA A 453 0.16 -15.62 -8.55
N TYR A 454 -0.94 -15.70 -9.29
CA TYR A 454 -2.25 -15.20 -8.91
C TYR A 454 -2.81 -15.97 -7.71
N ARG A 455 -2.92 -17.30 -7.80
CA ARG A 455 -3.47 -18.14 -6.73
C ARG A 455 -2.75 -17.92 -5.39
N ALA A 456 -1.42 -17.97 -5.41
CA ALA A 456 -0.61 -17.77 -4.21
C ALA A 456 -0.79 -16.38 -3.58
N GLY A 457 -1.06 -15.35 -4.39
CA GLY A 457 -1.36 -14.00 -3.89
C GLY A 457 -2.76 -13.86 -3.29
N THR A 458 -3.72 -14.71 -3.72
CA THR A 458 -5.10 -14.70 -3.24
C THR A 458 -5.35 -15.61 -2.04
N ASP A 459 -4.50 -16.61 -1.78
CA ASP A 459 -4.69 -17.63 -0.73
C ASP A 459 -4.87 -17.06 0.70
N GLY A 460 -4.35 -15.86 0.97
CA GLY A 460 -4.47 -15.18 2.26
C GLY A 460 -5.58 -14.13 2.34
N LEU A 461 -6.33 -13.90 1.26
CA LEU A 461 -7.34 -12.84 1.17
C LEU A 461 -8.74 -13.36 1.48
N SER A 462 -9.62 -12.46 1.91
CA SER A 462 -11.03 -12.80 2.17
C SER A 462 -11.75 -13.15 0.87
N ASP A 463 -12.61 -14.17 0.89
CA ASP A 463 -13.51 -14.47 -0.24
C ASP A 463 -14.60 -13.39 -0.42
N SER A 464 -14.89 -12.61 0.63
CA SER A 464 -15.90 -11.54 0.62
C SER A 464 -15.25 -10.17 0.82
N TYR A 465 -15.45 -9.26 -0.13
CA TYR A 465 -14.81 -7.94 -0.13
C TYR A 465 -15.63 -6.90 -0.87
N HIS A 466 -15.37 -5.62 -0.60
CA HIS A 466 -16.08 -4.51 -1.25
C HIS A 466 -15.32 -4.02 -2.48
N PHE A 467 -13.98 -4.09 -2.42
CA PHE A 467 -13.10 -3.81 -3.55
C PHE A 467 -11.89 -4.73 -3.50
N MET A 468 -11.44 -5.17 -4.68
CA MET A 468 -10.18 -5.87 -4.85
C MET A 468 -9.47 -5.40 -6.11
N MET A 469 -8.15 -5.37 -6.05
CA MET A 469 -7.25 -5.09 -7.14
C MET A 469 -6.13 -6.11 -7.20
N MET A 470 -5.72 -6.45 -8.41
CA MET A 470 -4.41 -7.03 -8.69
C MET A 470 -3.71 -6.21 -9.75
N ALA A 471 -2.39 -6.01 -9.60
CA ALA A 471 -1.54 -5.33 -10.55
C ALA A 471 -0.17 -5.99 -10.60
N ASP A 472 0.21 -6.56 -11.74
CA ASP A 472 1.59 -6.95 -12.02
C ASP A 472 2.38 -5.70 -12.42
N PHE A 473 3.23 -5.24 -11.51
CA PHE A 473 4.00 -4.02 -11.70
C PHE A 473 5.05 -4.12 -12.80
N GLY A 474 5.45 -5.32 -13.22
CA GLY A 474 6.32 -5.44 -14.41
C GLY A 474 5.65 -4.83 -15.63
N HIS A 475 4.38 -5.16 -15.83
CA HIS A 475 3.61 -4.71 -16.98
C HIS A 475 3.00 -3.32 -16.79
N VAL A 476 2.47 -3.02 -15.60
CA VAL A 476 1.83 -1.72 -15.31
C VAL A 476 2.85 -0.57 -15.36
N LEU A 477 4.10 -0.80 -14.95
CA LEU A 477 5.13 0.24 -14.88
C LEU A 477 5.91 0.41 -16.19
N GLU A 478 5.96 -0.62 -17.06
CA GLU A 478 6.57 -0.54 -18.40
C GLU A 478 5.74 0.29 -19.39
N GLN A 479 4.43 0.33 -19.21
CA GLN A 479 3.54 1.07 -20.10
C GLN A 479 3.70 2.58 -19.87
N SER A 480 4.29 3.26 -20.86
CA SER A 480 4.60 4.68 -20.82
C SER A 480 3.35 5.52 -20.56
N GLY A 481 3.11 5.88 -19.30
CA GLY A 481 1.98 6.70 -18.88
C GLY A 481 0.94 5.95 -18.05
N HIS A 482 1.29 5.58 -16.82
CA HIS A 482 0.40 5.48 -15.66
C HIS A 482 -1.02 4.98 -15.96
N GLN A 483 -1.23 3.80 -16.56
CA GLN A 483 -2.55 3.45 -17.10
C GLN A 483 -3.64 3.14 -16.07
N VAL A 484 -3.35 3.22 -14.76
CA VAL A 484 -4.32 2.91 -13.70
C VAL A 484 -4.22 3.87 -12.51
N HIS A 485 -5.34 4.51 -12.14
CA HIS A 485 -5.40 5.50 -11.04
C HIS A 485 -5.29 4.95 -9.62
N TYR A 486 -5.60 3.68 -9.41
CA TYR A 486 -5.61 3.09 -8.07
C TYR A 486 -4.24 2.63 -7.59
N VAL A 487 -3.20 2.67 -8.44
CA VAL A 487 -1.82 2.38 -8.05
C VAL A 487 -1.20 3.65 -7.46
N PRO A 488 -0.81 3.66 -6.17
CA PRO A 488 -0.18 4.82 -5.57
C PRO A 488 1.08 5.27 -6.29
N GLU A 489 1.27 6.59 -6.41
CA GLU A 489 2.43 7.21 -7.07
C GLU A 489 3.77 6.76 -6.45
N PHE A 490 3.77 6.38 -5.16
CA PHE A 490 4.92 5.81 -4.48
C PHE A 490 5.52 4.60 -5.23
N PHE A 491 4.69 3.70 -5.76
CA PHE A 491 5.17 2.53 -6.51
C PHE A 491 5.79 2.92 -7.85
N LEU A 492 5.21 3.95 -8.49
CA LEU A 492 5.67 4.48 -9.78
C LEU A 492 7.02 5.19 -9.66
N ARG A 493 7.20 6.01 -8.61
CA ARG A 493 8.48 6.66 -8.31
C ARG A 493 9.59 5.65 -8.00
N ASN A 494 9.24 4.49 -7.47
CA ASN A 494 10.18 3.43 -7.09
C ASN A 494 10.09 2.21 -8.02
N SER A 495 9.82 2.46 -9.31
CA SER A 495 9.47 1.42 -10.28
C SER A 495 10.55 0.36 -10.50
N GLU A 496 11.83 0.74 -10.44
CA GLU A 496 12.97 -0.19 -10.57
C GLU A 496 12.91 -1.34 -9.56
N PHE A 497 12.46 -1.07 -8.33
CA PHE A 497 12.27 -2.10 -7.31
C PHE A 497 10.93 -2.82 -7.50
N PHE A 498 9.84 -2.05 -7.66
CA PHE A 498 8.49 -2.61 -7.64
C PHE A 498 8.11 -3.39 -8.91
N ARG A 499 8.79 -3.18 -10.05
CA ARG A 499 8.55 -3.97 -11.27
C ARG A 499 8.68 -5.49 -11.06
N ASN A 500 9.38 -5.91 -10.01
CA ASN A 500 9.56 -7.31 -9.64
C ASN A 500 8.43 -7.85 -8.74
N PHE A 501 7.35 -7.09 -8.52
CA PHE A 501 6.26 -7.48 -7.64
C PHE A 501 4.90 -7.54 -8.34
N ILE A 502 4.01 -8.33 -7.78
CA ILE A 502 2.57 -8.29 -8.04
C ILE A 502 1.89 -7.75 -6.79
N LEU A 503 1.14 -6.66 -6.95
CA LEU A 503 0.30 -6.08 -5.92
C LEU A 503 -1.07 -6.76 -5.90
N PHE A 504 -1.53 -7.12 -4.71
CA PHE A 504 -2.93 -7.42 -4.43
C PHE A 504 -3.41 -6.45 -3.34
N ALA A 505 -4.51 -5.75 -3.58
CA ALA A 505 -5.10 -4.86 -2.59
C ALA A 505 -6.58 -5.17 -2.43
N GLN A 506 -7.02 -5.44 -1.22
CA GLN A 506 -8.40 -5.79 -0.89
C GLN A 506 -8.92 -4.85 0.20
N PHE A 507 -10.16 -4.37 0.04
CA PHE A 507 -10.84 -3.52 1.01
C PHE A 507 -12.11 -4.22 1.46
N THR A 508 -12.24 -4.38 2.77
CA THR A 508 -13.44 -4.91 3.40
C THR A 508 -14.01 -3.86 4.35
N CYS A 509 -15.34 -3.75 4.41
CA CYS A 509 -16.02 -2.84 5.34
C CYS A 509 -16.79 -3.66 6.37
N ALA A 510 -16.60 -3.33 7.65
CA ALA A 510 -17.35 -3.91 8.76
C ALA A 510 -17.44 -2.90 9.92
N ASP A 511 -18.59 -2.82 10.59
CA ASP A 511 -18.83 -1.93 11.73
C ASP A 511 -18.51 -0.45 11.46
N GLY A 512 -18.74 -0.01 10.21
CA GLY A 512 -18.43 1.35 9.77
C GLY A 512 -16.94 1.64 9.53
N MET A 513 -16.05 0.69 9.79
CA MET A 513 -14.61 0.79 9.53
C MET A 513 -14.25 0.14 8.19
N VAL A 514 -13.12 0.55 7.61
CA VAL A 514 -12.55 -0.10 6.42
C VAL A 514 -11.24 -0.77 6.78
N TYR A 515 -11.09 -2.02 6.36
CA TYR A 515 -9.93 -2.86 6.59
C TYR A 515 -9.24 -3.13 5.25
N PRO A 516 -8.25 -2.29 4.87
CA PRO A 516 -7.41 -2.56 3.71
C PRO A 516 -6.39 -3.65 4.01
N ASN A 517 -6.30 -4.64 3.12
CA ASN A 517 -5.28 -5.68 3.13
C ASN A 517 -4.49 -5.57 1.83
N ILE A 518 -3.19 -5.30 1.94
CA ILE A 518 -2.29 -5.18 0.79
C ILE A 518 -1.24 -6.28 0.88
N VAL A 519 -1.01 -6.97 -0.23
CA VAL A 519 -0.01 -8.02 -0.37
C VAL A 519 0.85 -7.67 -1.57
N LEU A 520 2.16 -7.55 -1.35
CA LEU A 520 3.13 -7.50 -2.43
C LEU A 520 3.79 -8.88 -2.51
N LYS A 521 3.66 -9.53 -3.65
CA LYS A 521 4.32 -10.80 -3.95
C LYS A 521 5.50 -10.55 -4.88
N TYR A 522 6.69 -10.91 -4.46
CA TYR A 522 7.89 -10.90 -5.28
C TYR A 522 7.81 -12.00 -6.36
N LYS A 523 8.17 -11.64 -7.60
CA LYS A 523 8.31 -12.55 -8.73
C LYS A 523 9.72 -13.12 -8.68
N SER A 524 9.93 -14.16 -7.89
CA SER A 524 11.18 -14.94 -7.94
C SER A 524 11.35 -15.50 -9.36
N GLU A 525 12.55 -15.38 -9.94
CA GLU A 525 12.89 -15.96 -11.27
C GLU A 525 12.74 -17.48 -11.30
#